data_AF-B4VVW0-F1
#
_entry.id   AF-B4VVW0-F1
#
_cell.length_a   1.000
_cell.length_b   1.000
_cell.length_c   1.000
_cell.angle_alpha   90.00
_cell.angle_beta   90.00
_cell.angle_gamma   90.00
#
_symmetry.space_group_name_H-M   'P 1'
#
loop_
_entity.id
_entity.type
_entity.pdbx_description
1 polymer ?
#
loop_
_entity_poly.entity_id
_entity_poly.type
_entity_poly.pdbx_seq_one_letter_code
_entity_poly.pdbx_strand_id
1 'polypeptide(L)'
;MRELYPPIEPYNQGMLQVSNLHRISYEESGNPEGKPIVVLHGGPGGGSQPFYRQYFNPNQWRIVVFDQRGSGKSTPHAELQENTTWDLVSDIEKLRLHLGIEQWVVFGGSWGSCKTPT
;
A
#
# COMPACT_ATOMS: atom_id res chain seq x y z
N MET A 1 -14.75 19.86 11.16
CA MET A 1 -13.84 18.69 11.14
C MET A 1 -14.22 17.89 9.90
N ARG A 2 -13.30 17.57 8.99
CA ARG A 2 -13.65 16.71 7.84
C ARG A 2 -13.77 15.28 8.35
N GLU A 3 -14.95 14.69 8.21
CA GLU A 3 -15.20 13.29 8.56
C GLU A 3 -14.63 12.38 7.46
N LEU A 4 -14.35 11.12 7.83
CA LEU A 4 -13.94 10.07 6.91
C LEU A 4 -15.08 9.73 5.94
N TYR A 5 -14.74 9.29 4.72
CA TYR A 5 -15.72 8.70 3.80
C TYR A 5 -16.33 7.41 4.38
N PRO A 6 -17.52 6.98 3.93
CA PRO A 6 -18.11 5.72 4.39
C PRO A 6 -17.16 4.53 4.19
N PRO A 7 -17.23 3.48 5.03
CA PRO A 7 -16.48 2.25 4.83
C PRO A 7 -16.77 1.65 3.45
N ILE A 8 -15.72 1.18 2.78
CA ILE A 8 -15.78 0.47 1.50
C ILE A 8 -14.96 -0.81 1.61
N GLU A 9 -15.35 -1.84 0.87
CA GLU A 9 -14.56 -3.05 0.71
C GLU A 9 -13.71 -2.98 -0.56
N PRO A 10 -12.59 -3.72 -0.61
CA PRO A 10 -11.71 -3.72 -1.76
C PRO A 10 -12.35 -4.55 -2.86
N TYR A 11 -12.24 -4.08 -4.10
CA TYR A 11 -12.70 -4.83 -5.26
C TYR A 11 -11.65 -5.82 -5.76
N ASN A 12 -10.38 -5.64 -5.39
CA ASN A 12 -9.28 -6.54 -5.70
C ASN A 12 -8.35 -6.71 -4.49
N GLN A 13 -7.87 -7.92 -4.26
CA GLN A 13 -6.88 -8.24 -3.23
C GLN A 13 -5.93 -9.32 -3.74
N GLY A 14 -4.66 -9.24 -3.37
CA GLY A 14 -3.67 -10.18 -3.86
C GLY A 14 -2.40 -10.24 -3.02
N MET A 15 -1.52 -11.14 -3.44
CA MET A 15 -0.17 -11.31 -2.91
C MET A 15 0.83 -11.20 -4.06
N LEU A 16 1.77 -10.26 -3.97
CA LEU A 16 2.82 -10.05 -4.97
C LEU A 16 4.15 -10.59 -4.45
N GLN A 17 4.77 -11.50 -5.20
CA GLN A 17 6.14 -11.96 -4.91
C GLN A 17 7.13 -10.85 -5.30
N VAL A 18 7.90 -10.35 -4.32
CA VAL A 18 8.84 -9.24 -4.53
C VAL A 18 10.30 -9.63 -4.38
N SER A 19 10.60 -10.76 -3.76
CA SER A 19 11.92 -11.40 -3.77
C SER A 19 11.75 -12.92 -3.73
N ASN A 20 12.82 -13.70 -3.65
CA ASN A 20 12.68 -15.16 -3.44
C ASN A 20 12.06 -15.50 -2.07
N LEU A 21 12.20 -14.59 -1.10
CA LEU A 21 11.72 -14.78 0.27
C LEU A 21 10.35 -14.11 0.50
N HIS A 22 10.15 -12.90 -0.01
CA HIS A 22 9.03 -12.05 0.39
C HIS A 22 7.86 -12.03 -0.60
N ARG A 23 6.65 -12.10 -0.03
CA ARG A 23 5.39 -11.78 -0.69
C ARG A 23 4.67 -10.68 0.08
N ILE A 24 4.34 -9.59 -0.61
CA ILE A 24 3.56 -8.50 -0.02
C ILE A 24 2.07 -8.66 -0.31
N SER A 25 1.23 -8.40 0.68
CA SER A 25 -0.22 -8.31 0.49
C SER A 25 -0.59 -6.93 -0.02
N TYR A 26 -1.50 -6.85 -0.98
CA TYR A 26 -2.05 -5.59 -1.47
C TYR A 26 -3.56 -5.70 -1.68
N GLU A 27 -4.22 -4.55 -1.69
CA GLU A 27 -5.62 -4.40 -2.05
C GLU A 27 -5.87 -3.13 -2.85
N GLU A 28 -6.92 -3.16 -3.67
CA GLU A 28 -7.42 -2.03 -4.43
C GLU A 28 -8.87 -1.75 -4.07
N SER A 29 -9.17 -0.48 -3.82
CA SER A 29 -10.50 0.01 -3.42
C SER A 29 -10.87 1.29 -4.16
N GLY A 30 -12.13 1.70 -4.07
CA GLY A 30 -12.63 2.91 -4.75
C GLY A 30 -12.94 2.66 -6.22
N ASN A 31 -12.58 3.62 -7.08
CA ASN A 31 -12.89 3.59 -8.50
C ASN A 31 -11.69 3.03 -9.28
N PRO A 32 -11.80 1.89 -9.98
CA PRO A 32 -10.71 1.33 -10.79
C PRO A 32 -10.18 2.28 -11.88
N GLU A 33 -11.04 3.17 -12.39
CA GLU A 33 -10.70 4.19 -13.39
C GLU A 33 -10.37 5.56 -12.75
N GLY A 34 -10.29 5.60 -11.42
CA GLY A 34 -9.98 6.80 -10.65
C GLY A 34 -8.49 7.17 -10.70
N LYS A 35 -8.18 8.32 -10.10
CA LYS A 35 -6.78 8.73 -9.91
C LYS A 35 -6.09 7.75 -8.97
N PRO A 36 -4.95 7.14 -9.36
CA PRO A 36 -4.26 6.17 -8.52
C PRO A 36 -3.56 6.84 -7.34
N ILE A 37 -3.71 6.25 -6.16
CA ILE A 37 -3.04 6.64 -4.94
C ILE A 37 -2.56 5.40 -4.20
N VAL A 38 -1.30 5.41 -3.76
CA VAL A 38 -0.73 4.36 -2.91
C VAL A 38 -0.64 4.85 -1.47
N VAL A 39 -1.10 4.02 -0.54
CA VAL A 39 -1.12 4.33 0.89
C VAL A 39 -0.02 3.54 1.61
N LEU A 40 0.93 4.27 2.18
CA LEU A 40 2.01 3.73 3.00
C LEU A 40 1.61 3.79 4.47
N HIS A 41 1.38 2.63 5.08
CA HIS A 41 1.10 2.55 6.52
C HIS A 41 2.30 3.02 7.36
N GLY A 42 2.00 3.56 8.54
CA GLY A 42 3.01 4.02 9.50
C GLY A 42 3.71 2.87 10.25
N GLY A 43 4.88 3.18 10.81
CA GLY A 43 5.81 2.25 11.49
C GLY A 43 6.36 1.12 10.59
N PRO A 44 7.52 0.53 10.90
CA PRO A 44 7.78 -0.83 10.43
C PRO A 44 6.91 -1.80 11.24
N GLY A 45 6.08 -2.61 10.56
CA GLY A 45 5.34 -3.71 11.22
C GLY A 45 3.85 -3.47 11.51
N GLY A 46 3.30 -2.26 11.36
CA GLY A 46 1.91 -1.95 11.76
C GLY A 46 0.81 -2.61 10.91
N GLY A 47 1.09 -2.85 9.63
CA GLY A 47 0.11 -3.37 8.67
C GLY A 47 -0.97 -2.34 8.28
N SER A 48 -1.70 -2.66 7.22
CA SER A 48 -2.81 -1.89 6.67
C SER A 48 -4.07 -2.02 7.53
N GLN A 49 -4.82 -0.93 7.64
CA GLN A 49 -6.07 -0.87 8.41
C GLN A 49 -7.24 -0.47 7.50
N PRO A 50 -8.45 -1.06 7.65
CA PRO A 50 -9.59 -0.81 6.77
C PRO A 50 -9.95 0.67 6.57
N PHE A 51 -9.74 1.51 7.58
CA PHE A 51 -10.08 2.94 7.50
C PHE A 51 -9.13 3.75 6.60
N TYR A 52 -7.99 3.20 6.19
CA TYR A 52 -7.12 3.87 5.21
C TYR A 52 -7.84 4.15 3.90
N ARG A 53 -8.80 3.30 3.53
CA ARG A 53 -9.68 3.47 2.37
C ARG A 53 -10.62 4.67 2.51
N GLN A 54 -10.91 5.08 3.74
CA GLN A 54 -11.89 6.12 4.05
C GLN A 54 -11.30 7.56 4.02
N TYR A 55 -9.99 7.72 3.78
CA TYR A 55 -9.39 9.04 3.61
C TYR A 55 -9.66 9.68 2.24
N PHE A 56 -10.05 8.87 1.25
CA PHE A 56 -10.14 9.29 -0.14
C PHE A 56 -11.56 9.11 -0.66
N ASN A 57 -12.00 10.00 -1.55
CA ASN A 57 -13.29 9.88 -2.20
C ASN A 57 -13.33 8.62 -3.08
N PRO A 58 -14.14 7.60 -2.76
CA PRO A 58 -14.13 6.33 -3.48
C PRO A 58 -14.56 6.45 -4.95
N ASN A 59 -15.26 7.52 -5.32
CA ASN A 59 -15.69 7.74 -6.70
C ASN A 59 -14.59 8.36 -7.58
N GLN A 60 -13.56 8.97 -6.97
CA GLN A 60 -12.52 9.71 -7.68
C GLN A 60 -11.16 9.02 -7.66
N TRP A 61 -10.91 8.16 -6.66
CA TRP A 61 -9.60 7.57 -6.42
C TRP A 61 -9.61 6.06 -6.60
N ARG A 62 -8.56 5.56 -7.26
CA ARG A 62 -8.14 4.15 -7.23
C ARG A 62 -7.16 3.99 -6.08
N ILE A 63 -7.62 3.45 -4.97
CA ILE A 63 -6.88 3.42 -3.70
C ILE A 63 -6.14 2.09 -3.61
N VAL A 64 -4.82 2.14 -3.62
CA VAL A 64 -3.94 0.98 -3.44
C VAL A 64 -3.39 1.00 -2.02
N VAL A 65 -3.64 -0.05 -1.26
CA VAL A 65 -3.08 -0.24 0.08
C VAL A 65 -2.29 -1.53 0.08
N PHE A 66 -1.09 -1.53 0.68
CA PHE A 66 -0.29 -2.75 0.79
C PHE A 66 0.42 -2.84 2.14
N ASP A 67 0.74 -4.06 2.53
CA ASP A 67 1.51 -4.36 3.73
C ASP A 67 3.00 -4.48 3.39
N GLN A 68 3.85 -3.72 4.05
CA GLN A 68 5.31 -3.81 3.88
C GLN A 68 5.84 -5.19 4.31
N ARG A 69 7.05 -5.55 3.87
CA ARG A 69 7.72 -6.80 4.24
C ARG A 69 7.68 -7.04 5.75
N GLY A 70 7.36 -8.27 6.15
CA GLY A 70 7.28 -8.66 7.56
C GLY A 70 6.09 -8.10 8.35
N SER A 71 5.16 -7.37 7.71
CA SER A 71 4.05 -6.70 8.39
C SER A 71 2.67 -7.16 7.89
N GLY A 72 1.66 -7.00 8.75
CA GLY A 72 0.27 -7.33 8.39
C GLY A 72 0.11 -8.74 7.84
N LYS A 73 -0.48 -8.84 6.65
CA LYS A 73 -0.73 -10.06 5.88
C LYS A 73 0.44 -10.46 4.97
N SER A 74 1.50 -9.65 4.90
CA SER A 74 2.70 -9.98 4.12
C SER A 74 3.49 -11.12 4.77
N THR A 75 4.12 -11.93 3.95
CA THR A 75 4.81 -13.15 4.37
C THR A 75 6.25 -13.18 3.89
N PRO A 76 7.19 -13.69 4.70
CA PRO A 76 7.00 -14.22 6.05
C PRO A 76 6.79 -13.10 7.10
N HIS A 77 5.97 -13.40 8.12
CA HIS A 77 5.64 -12.43 9.16
C HIS A 77 6.85 -12.16 10.07
N ALA A 78 7.04 -10.89 10.47
CA ALA A 78 8.16 -10.42 11.29
C ALA A 78 9.57 -10.72 10.74
N GLU A 79 9.70 -11.01 9.44
CA GLU A 79 11.00 -11.25 8.80
C GLU A 79 11.76 -9.94 8.57
N LEU A 80 13.05 -9.98 8.92
CA LEU A 80 13.96 -8.84 8.86
C LEU A 80 14.99 -8.97 7.72
N GLN A 81 15.24 -10.18 7.22
CA GLN A 81 16.07 -10.39 6.04
C GLN A 81 15.45 -9.69 4.84
N GLU A 82 16.26 -8.98 4.05
CA GLU A 82 15.80 -8.20 2.90
C GLU A 82 14.69 -7.18 3.28
N ASN A 83 14.72 -6.61 4.48
CA ASN A 83 13.71 -5.65 4.95
C ASN A 83 14.32 -4.26 5.22
N THR A 84 14.98 -3.69 4.21
CA THR A 84 15.56 -2.35 4.27
C THR A 84 14.64 -1.30 3.66
N THR A 85 14.94 -0.02 3.88
CA THR A 85 14.25 1.09 3.21
C THR A 85 14.27 0.94 1.69
N TRP A 86 15.41 0.57 1.11
CA TRP A 86 15.59 0.44 -0.33
C TRP A 86 14.85 -0.76 -0.91
N ASP A 87 14.76 -1.86 -0.16
CA ASP A 87 13.91 -3.01 -0.53
C ASP A 87 12.45 -2.58 -0.67
N LEU A 88 11.97 -1.77 0.29
CA LEU A 88 10.58 -1.33 0.32
C LEU A 88 10.27 -0.30 -0.77
N VAL A 89 11.24 0.56 -1.12
CA VAL A 89 11.14 1.42 -2.31
C VAL A 89 11.07 0.58 -3.60
N SER A 90 11.87 -0.49 -3.71
CA SER A 90 11.80 -1.40 -4.86
C SER A 90 10.46 -2.11 -4.97
N ASP A 91 9.87 -2.50 -3.83
CA ASP A 91 8.57 -3.16 -3.78
C ASP A 91 7.43 -2.26 -4.24
N ILE A 92 7.49 -0.98 -3.88
CA ILE A 92 6.54 0.05 -4.35
C ILE A 92 6.55 0.12 -5.88
N GLU A 93 7.74 0.12 -6.51
CA GLU A 93 7.84 0.11 -7.98
C GLU A 93 7.37 -1.21 -8.60
N LYS A 94 7.69 -2.37 -7.99
CA LYS A 94 7.18 -3.67 -8.46
C LYS A 94 5.65 -3.72 -8.42
N LEU A 95 5.05 -3.20 -7.35
CA LEU A 95 3.61 -3.13 -7.21
C LEU A 95 3.00 -2.18 -8.24
N ARG A 96 3.62 -1.01 -8.47
CA ARG A 96 3.19 -0.05 -9.48
C ARG A 96 3.12 -0.67 -10.87
N LEU A 97 4.17 -1.38 -11.26
CA LEU A 97 4.26 -2.07 -12.54
C LEU A 97 3.27 -3.24 -12.63
N HIS A 98 3.13 -4.04 -11.57
CA HIS A 98 2.18 -5.15 -11.49
C HIS A 98 0.73 -4.70 -11.69
N LEU A 99 0.37 -3.54 -11.15
CA LEU A 99 -0.98 -2.96 -11.27
C LEU A 99 -1.21 -2.15 -12.56
N GLY A 100 -0.20 -2.02 -13.42
CA GLY A 100 -0.27 -1.27 -14.67
C GLY A 100 -0.46 0.23 -14.47
N ILE A 101 0.07 0.79 -13.37
CA ILE A 101 -0.09 2.21 -13.03
C ILE A 101 1.14 2.99 -13.52
N GLU A 102 0.97 4.00 -14.38
CA GLU A 102 2.12 4.79 -14.85
C GLU A 102 2.65 5.73 -13.77
N GLN A 103 1.75 6.44 -13.10
CA GLN A 103 2.06 7.40 -12.03
C GLN A 103 0.97 7.33 -10.97
N TRP A 104 1.32 7.59 -9.72
CA TRP A 104 0.36 7.67 -8.62
C TRP A 104 0.73 8.75 -7.62
N VAL A 105 -0.24 9.13 -6.79
CA VAL A 105 0.03 9.92 -5.60
C VAL A 105 0.53 8.98 -4.50
N VAL A 106 1.57 9.38 -3.78
CA VAL A 106 2.02 8.66 -2.58
C VAL A 106 1.45 9.35 -1.35
N PHE A 107 0.71 8.60 -0.52
CA PHE A 107 0.20 9.08 0.76
C PHE A 107 0.79 8.24 1.88
N GLY A 108 1.57 8.87 2.76
CA GLY A 108 2.19 8.20 3.91
C GLY A 108 2.22 9.11 5.13
N GLY A 109 1.80 8.58 6.28
CA GLY A 109 1.90 9.24 7.57
C GLY A 109 2.97 8.59 8.46
N SER A 110 3.70 9.39 9.24
CA SER A 110 4.78 8.91 10.13
C SER A 110 5.93 8.23 9.35
N TRP A 111 6.35 7.00 9.66
CA TRP A 111 7.39 6.30 8.89
C TRP A 111 7.14 6.25 7.36
N GLY A 112 5.87 6.26 6.94
CA GLY A 112 5.50 6.36 5.53
C GLY A 112 5.99 7.64 4.83
N SER A 113 6.20 8.74 5.55
CA SER A 113 6.72 9.98 4.96
C SER A 113 8.23 9.92 4.69
N CYS A 114 8.99 9.10 5.43
CA CYS A 114 10.43 8.91 5.25
C CYS A 114 10.78 8.19 3.92
N LYS A 115 9.81 7.50 3.31
CA LYS A 115 10.00 6.66 2.11
C LYS A 115 9.38 7.22 0.84
N THR A 116 8.87 8.45 0.89
CA THR A 116 8.42 9.15 -0.30
C THR A 116 9.66 9.52 -1.14
N PRO A 117 9.83 9.00 -2.36
CA PRO A 117 10.86 9.52 -3.26
C PRO A 117 10.50 10.98 -3.55
N THR A 118 11.50 11.86 -3.49
CA THR A 118 11.41 13.22 -4.04
C THR A 118 11.67 13.19 -5.53
#